data_AF-A0A7K8YF55-F1
#
_entry.id   AF-A0A7K8YF55-F1
#
_cell.length_a   1.000
_cell.length_b   1.000
_cell.length_c   1.000
_cell.angle_alpha   90.00
_cell.angle_beta   90.00
_cell.angle_gamma   90.00
#
_symmetry.space_group_name_H-M   'P 1'
#
loop_
_entity.id
_entity.type
_entity.pdbx_description
1 polymer ?
#
loop_
_entity_poly.entity_id
_entity_poly.type
_entity_poly.pdbx_seq_one_letter_code
_entity_poly.pdbx_strand_id
1 'polypeptide(L)'
;ESLDDPQVAGVGAAQEVIRYEYHVLYSSSYQVPVLYFRACLLDGSPLTLEEIWRNVHTCYQDRLQEGPWETITQQEHPILGQPFFVLHPCRTNEFISAVLAGPQKHDRHTNYITLWLSTVGPVVGLNLPLSYAKVAPEQSSNSD
;
A
#
# COMPACT_ATOMS: atom_id res chain seq x y z
N GLU A 1 37.37 -6.96 48.40
CA GLU A 1 36.54 -7.61 47.38
C GLU A 1 35.31 -6.75 47.14
N SER A 2 35.24 -6.09 46.00
CA SER A 2 34.06 -5.35 45.52
C SER A 2 33.70 -5.96 44.18
N LEU A 3 32.71 -6.85 44.22
CA LEU A 3 32.13 -7.50 43.04
C LEU A 3 31.19 -6.50 42.37
N ASP A 4 31.68 -5.82 41.33
CA ASP A 4 30.84 -5.11 40.38
C ASP A 4 30.23 -6.14 39.42
N ASP A 5 28.94 -6.38 39.56
CA ASP A 5 28.14 -7.26 38.71
C ASP A 5 27.52 -6.42 37.58
N PRO A 6 27.91 -6.57 36.31
CA PRO A 6 27.32 -5.79 35.23
C PRO A 6 25.94 -6.33 34.92
N GLN A 7 24.91 -5.56 35.27
CA GLN A 7 23.53 -5.86 34.92
C GLN A 7 23.34 -5.75 33.40
N VAL A 8 23.53 -6.86 32.69
CA VAL A 8 23.12 -7.01 31.29
C VAL A 8 21.60 -7.08 31.26
N ALA A 9 20.97 -5.94 30.99
CA ALA A 9 19.57 -5.92 30.60
C ALA A 9 19.46 -6.66 29.27
N GLY A 10 18.85 -7.85 29.30
CA GLY A 10 18.47 -8.56 28.09
C GLY A 10 17.57 -7.65 27.27
N VAL A 11 18.08 -7.17 26.14
CA VAL A 11 17.28 -6.46 25.13
C VAL A 11 16.39 -7.52 24.50
N GLY A 12 15.24 -7.78 25.12
CA GLY A 12 14.14 -8.43 24.43
C GLY A 12 13.88 -7.61 23.18
N ALA A 13 13.92 -8.25 22.00
CA ALA A 13 13.70 -7.57 20.74
C ALA A 13 12.39 -6.78 20.84
N ALA A 14 12.50 -5.46 21.00
CA ALA A 14 11.35 -4.59 21.08
C ALA A 14 10.66 -4.70 19.73
N GLN A 15 9.42 -5.18 19.73
CA GLN A 15 8.64 -5.27 18.52
C GLN A 15 8.30 -3.84 18.09
N GLU A 16 9.00 -3.32 17.08
CA GLU A 16 8.76 -1.98 16.57
C GLU A 16 7.38 -1.90 15.94
N VAL A 17 6.56 -0.96 16.44
CA VAL A 17 5.23 -0.71 15.90
C VAL A 17 5.34 0.44 14.90
N ILE A 18 4.95 0.16 13.66
CA ILE A 18 4.96 1.13 12.56
C ILE A 18 3.53 1.62 12.33
N ARG A 19 3.35 2.94 12.30
CA ARG A 19 2.09 3.58 11.91
C ARG A 19 2.16 3.99 10.44
N TYR A 20 1.30 3.39 9.63
CA TYR A 20 1.11 3.77 8.23
C TYR A 20 -0.03 4.77 8.08
N GLU A 21 0.14 5.71 7.17
CA GLU A 21 -0.87 6.68 6.75
C GLU A 21 -1.00 6.62 5.24
N TYR A 22 -2.22 6.43 4.74
CA TYR A 22 -2.52 6.27 3.32
C TYR A 22 -3.63 7.23 2.92
N HIS A 23 -3.38 8.05 1.89
CA HIS A 23 -4.40 8.91 1.28
C HIS A 23 -4.58 8.55 -0.18
N VAL A 24 -5.82 8.38 -0.61
CA VAL A 24 -6.18 8.15 -2.00
C VAL A 24 -6.79 9.42 -2.57
N LEU A 25 -6.10 9.99 -3.54
CA LEU A 25 -6.53 11.20 -4.25
C LEU A 25 -6.86 10.86 -5.70
N TYR A 26 -7.67 11.70 -6.36
CA TYR A 26 -7.94 11.56 -7.79
C TYR A 26 -7.02 12.49 -8.59
N SER A 27 -6.30 11.93 -9.57
CA SER A 27 -5.55 12.73 -10.53
C SER A 27 -6.44 13.08 -11.72
N SER A 28 -6.79 14.36 -11.87
CA SER A 28 -7.57 14.83 -13.02
C SER A 28 -6.83 14.67 -14.35
N SER A 29 -5.49 14.81 -14.35
CA SER A 29 -4.68 14.72 -15.56
C SER A 29 -4.57 13.30 -16.11
N TYR A 30 -4.51 12.30 -15.23
CA TYR A 30 -4.39 10.89 -15.62
C TYR A 30 -5.70 10.11 -15.50
N GLN A 31 -6.72 10.71 -14.88
CA GLN A 31 -8.04 10.15 -14.63
C GLN A 31 -8.03 8.86 -13.81
N VAL A 32 -7.10 8.76 -12.86
CA VAL A 32 -6.88 7.57 -12.01
C VAL A 32 -6.72 7.95 -10.54
N PRO A 33 -6.97 7.03 -9.59
CA PRO A 33 -6.57 7.21 -8.21
C PRO A 33 -5.04 7.23 -8.07
N VAL A 34 -4.57 7.99 -7.08
CA VAL A 34 -3.16 8.15 -6.71
C VAL A 34 -3.03 7.86 -5.23
N LEU A 35 -2.08 6.98 -4.90
CA LEU A 35 -1.79 6.63 -3.51
C LEU A 35 -0.65 7.49 -2.98
N TYR A 36 -0.96 8.31 -2.00
CA TYR A 36 0.00 8.98 -1.13
C TYR A 36 0.15 8.14 0.13
N PHE A 37 1.38 7.90 0.57
CA PHE A 37 1.63 7.16 1.80
C PHE A 37 2.86 7.65 2.55
N ARG A 38 2.86 7.43 3.86
CA ARG A 38 4.04 7.56 4.72
C ARG A 38 3.93 6.58 5.88
N ALA A 39 5.05 6.29 6.50
CA ALA A 39 5.11 5.48 7.70
C ALA A 39 5.99 6.15 8.74
N CYS A 40 5.67 5.97 10.01
CA CYS A 40 6.48 6.46 11.13
C CYS A 40 6.51 5.44 12.28
N LEU A 41 7.57 5.46 13.06
CA LEU A 41 7.63 4.75 14.34
C LEU A 41 6.74 5.46 15.38
N LEU A 42 6.53 4.82 16.53
CA LEU A 42 5.71 5.39 17.62
C LEU A 42 6.26 6.70 18.20
N ASP A 43 7.56 6.93 18.08
CA ASP A 43 8.20 8.18 18.48
C ASP A 43 7.99 9.32 17.46
N GLY A 44 7.35 9.03 16.32
CA GLY A 44 7.07 9.97 15.25
C GLY A 44 8.17 10.07 14.19
N SER A 45 9.28 9.36 14.34
CA SER A 45 10.33 9.33 13.31
C SER A 45 9.80 8.73 12.00
N PRO A 46 10.00 9.39 10.85
CA PRO A 46 9.52 8.88 9.56
C PRO A 46 10.42 7.74 9.07
N LEU A 47 9.82 6.74 8.43
CA LEU A 47 10.56 5.67 7.76
C LEU A 47 10.98 6.09 6.34
N THR A 48 12.14 5.63 5.91
CA THR A 48 12.55 5.71 4.50
C THR A 48 11.80 4.70 3.64
N LEU A 49 11.86 4.86 2.32
CA LEU A 49 11.22 3.93 1.38
C LEU A 49 11.83 2.52 1.52
N GLU A 50 13.14 2.42 1.71
CA GLU A 50 13.87 1.16 1.91
C GLU A 50 13.46 0.47 3.22
N GLU A 51 13.17 1.23 4.28
CA GLU A 51 12.65 0.69 5.54
C GLU A 51 11.22 0.18 5.36
N ILE A 52 10.38 0.92 4.64
CA ILE A 52 9.01 0.47 4.32
C ILE A 52 9.07 -0.84 3.52
N TRP A 53 9.89 -0.91 2.47
CA TRP A 53 10.02 -2.11 1.62
C TRP A 53 10.56 -3.32 2.35
N ARG A 54 11.49 -3.15 3.30
CA ARG A 54 11.94 -4.23 4.19
C ARG A 54 10.81 -4.86 5.01
N ASN A 55 9.77 -4.10 5.30
CA ASN A 55 8.59 -4.54 6.05
C ASN A 55 7.48 -5.13 5.16
N VAL A 56 7.60 -5.06 3.83
CA VAL A 56 6.67 -5.69 2.88
C VAL A 56 7.00 -7.17 2.75
N HIS A 57 5.99 -8.01 2.49
CA HIS A 57 6.19 -9.45 2.27
C HIS A 57 7.20 -9.72 1.13
N THR A 58 8.08 -10.71 1.34
CA THR A 58 9.23 -11.01 0.47
C THR A 58 8.86 -11.24 -1.00
N CYS A 59 7.69 -11.82 -1.29
CA CYS A 59 7.21 -12.03 -2.66
C CYS A 59 7.03 -10.73 -3.48
N TYR A 60 6.95 -9.58 -2.81
CA TYR A 60 6.94 -8.29 -3.48
C TYR A 60 8.33 -7.67 -3.55
N GLN A 61 9.21 -7.92 -2.57
CA GLN A 61 10.52 -7.26 -2.45
C GLN A 61 11.37 -7.34 -3.72
N ASP A 62 11.48 -8.53 -4.32
CA ASP A 62 12.23 -8.72 -5.57
C ASP A 62 11.64 -7.88 -6.72
N ARG A 63 10.32 -7.67 -6.71
CA ARG A 63 9.59 -6.90 -7.73
C ARG A 63 9.57 -5.41 -7.44
N LEU A 64 9.90 -4.94 -6.23
CA LEU A 64 9.86 -3.51 -5.87
C LEU A 64 10.95 -2.72 -6.60
N GLN A 65 12.06 -3.37 -6.95
CA GLN A 65 13.18 -2.80 -7.69
C GLN A 65 12.95 -2.82 -9.22
N GLU A 66 11.82 -3.36 -9.69
CA GLU A 66 11.55 -3.57 -11.12
C GLU A 66 10.16 -3.06 -11.55
N GLY A 67 10.06 -2.54 -12.77
CA GLY A 67 8.77 -2.27 -13.41
C GLY A 67 8.05 -1.01 -12.90
N PRO A 68 6.74 -1.05 -12.59
CA PRO A 68 5.94 0.15 -12.32
C PRO A 68 6.27 0.84 -10.98
N TRP A 69 6.92 0.14 -10.05
CA TRP A 69 7.23 0.66 -8.71
C TRP A 69 8.46 1.57 -8.68
N GLU A 70 9.25 1.58 -9.76
CA GLU A 70 10.31 2.58 -9.98
C GLU A 70 9.78 4.02 -10.00
N THR A 71 8.46 4.17 -10.20
CA THR A 71 7.79 5.46 -10.26
C THR A 71 7.34 5.98 -8.89
N ILE A 72 7.68 5.29 -7.80
CA ILE A 72 7.48 5.81 -6.44
C ILE A 72 8.47 6.95 -6.20
N THR A 73 7.94 8.11 -5.86
CA THR A 73 8.72 9.34 -5.63
C THR A 73 8.25 10.04 -4.36
N GLN A 74 9.09 10.89 -3.78
CA GLN A 74 8.69 11.76 -2.68
C GLN A 74 8.12 13.06 -3.25
N GLN A 75 6.89 13.41 -2.87
CA GLN A 75 6.22 14.63 -3.31
C GLN A 75 5.51 15.31 -2.14
N GLU A 76 5.18 16.59 -2.31
CA GLU A 76 4.34 17.32 -1.37
C GLU A 76 2.87 16.89 -1.53
N HIS A 77 2.21 16.59 -0.41
CA HIS A 77 0.79 16.24 -0.40
C HIS A 77 -0.06 17.47 -0.73
N PRO A 78 -0.90 17.45 -1.79
CA PRO A 78 -1.51 18.66 -2.34
C PRO A 78 -2.49 19.37 -1.39
N ILE A 79 -3.03 18.66 -0.39
CA ILE A 79 -3.94 19.22 0.61
C ILE A 79 -3.20 19.60 1.91
N LEU A 80 -2.11 18.89 2.24
CA LEU A 80 -1.49 19.00 3.56
C LEU A 80 -0.19 19.82 3.55
N GLY A 81 0.44 20.00 2.38
CA GLY A 81 1.72 20.69 2.27
C GLY A 81 2.88 19.94 2.95
N GLN A 82 2.79 18.62 3.04
CA GLN A 82 3.73 17.76 3.79
C GLN A 82 4.32 16.68 2.88
N PRO A 83 5.54 16.19 3.16
CA PRO A 83 6.17 15.15 2.36
C PRO A 83 5.46 13.80 2.52
N PHE A 84 5.16 13.17 1.38
CA PHE A 84 4.62 11.82 1.27
C PHE A 84 5.34 11.09 0.14
N PHE A 85 5.38 9.77 0.21
CA PHE A 85 5.70 8.95 -0.95
C PHE A 85 4.45 8.80 -1.83
N VAL A 86 4.68 8.77 -3.15
CA VAL A 86 3.62 8.75 -4.15
C VAL A 86 3.99 7.78 -5.24
N LEU A 87 3.12 6.82 -5.52
CA LEU A 87 3.20 6.07 -6.76
C LEU A 87 2.71 6.96 -7.89
N HIS A 88 3.61 7.33 -8.82
CA HIS A 88 3.24 8.23 -9.90
C HIS A 88 2.12 7.62 -10.77
N PRO A 89 1.05 8.37 -11.09
CA PRO A 89 -0.11 7.84 -11.79
C PRO A 89 0.14 7.37 -13.22
N CYS A 90 1.26 7.77 -13.85
CA CYS A 90 1.49 7.59 -15.28
C CYS A 90 1.36 6.13 -15.78
N ARG A 91 1.73 5.14 -14.95
CA ARG A 91 1.62 3.73 -15.30
C ARG A 91 0.39 3.03 -14.74
N THR A 92 -0.48 3.73 -14.00
CA THR A 92 -1.66 3.12 -13.37
C THR A 92 -2.59 2.46 -14.37
N ASN A 93 -2.90 3.15 -15.46
CA ASN A 93 -3.78 2.59 -16.49
C ASN A 93 -3.18 1.35 -17.17
N GLU A 94 -1.86 1.32 -17.37
CA GLU A 94 -1.16 0.21 -18.01
C GLU A 94 -1.36 -1.09 -17.22
N PHE A 95 -1.06 -1.09 -15.92
CA PHE A 95 -1.17 -2.31 -15.13
C PHE A 95 -2.62 -2.67 -14.76
N ILE A 96 -3.50 -1.69 -14.52
CA ILE A 96 -4.92 -2.00 -14.23
C ILE A 96 -5.62 -2.60 -15.44
N SER A 97 -5.34 -2.10 -16.65
CA SER A 97 -5.91 -2.65 -17.88
C SER A 97 -5.46 -4.08 -18.14
N ALA A 98 -4.21 -4.41 -17.83
CA ALA A 98 -3.69 -5.77 -17.96
C ALA A 98 -4.46 -6.77 -17.05
N VAL A 99 -4.81 -6.36 -15.82
CA VAL A 99 -5.60 -7.20 -14.91
C VAL A 99 -7.04 -7.34 -15.38
N LEU A 100 -7.65 -6.27 -15.91
CA LEU A 100 -9.01 -6.28 -16.45
C LEU A 100 -9.14 -7.07 -17.76
N ALA A 101 -8.08 -7.16 -18.57
CA ALA A 101 -8.09 -7.86 -19.85
C ALA A 101 -7.97 -9.39 -19.72
N GLY A 102 -7.75 -9.92 -18.52
CA GLY A 102 -7.56 -11.35 -18.26
C GLY A 102 -8.77 -12.22 -18.66
N PRO A 103 -8.56 -13.54 -18.87
CA PRO A 103 -9.56 -14.47 -19.42
C PRO A 103 -10.79 -14.70 -18.52
N GLN A 104 -10.78 -14.22 -17.28
CA GLN A 104 -11.89 -14.30 -16.32
C GLN A 104 -12.93 -13.19 -16.56
N LYS A 105 -13.36 -13.02 -17.82
CA LYS A 105 -14.29 -11.96 -18.26
C LYS A 105 -15.78 -12.23 -17.95
N HIS A 106 -16.10 -13.37 -17.35
CA HIS A 106 -17.49 -13.69 -17.03
C HIS A 106 -17.88 -13.02 -15.70
N ASP A 107 -18.61 -11.93 -15.82
CA ASP A 107 -19.67 -11.54 -14.88
C ASP A 107 -19.23 -11.16 -13.47
N ARG A 108 -18.17 -10.34 -13.35
CA ARG A 108 -17.81 -9.72 -12.07
C ARG A 108 -17.98 -8.22 -12.18
N HIS A 109 -19.01 -7.70 -11.50
CA HIS A 109 -19.02 -6.31 -11.03
C HIS A 109 -17.75 -6.06 -10.19
N THR A 110 -16.68 -5.63 -10.87
CA THR A 110 -15.36 -5.46 -10.26
C THR A 110 -15.25 -4.02 -9.79
N ASN A 111 -15.20 -3.82 -8.47
CA ASN A 111 -14.96 -2.50 -7.90
C ASN A 111 -13.55 -2.04 -8.30
N TYR A 112 -13.45 -1.00 -9.13
CA TYR A 112 -12.20 -0.47 -9.64
C TYR A 112 -11.23 -0.09 -8.52
N ILE A 113 -11.72 0.53 -7.44
CA ILE A 113 -10.89 0.94 -6.30
C ILE A 113 -10.36 -0.29 -5.55
N THR A 114 -11.20 -1.31 -5.33
CA THR A 114 -10.76 -2.56 -4.71
C THR A 114 -9.71 -3.26 -5.57
N LEU A 115 -9.92 -3.33 -6.89
CA LEU A 115 -8.97 -3.91 -7.83
C LEU A 115 -7.62 -3.17 -7.79
N TRP A 116 -7.69 -1.83 -7.87
CA TRP A 116 -6.52 -0.97 -7.86
C TRP A 116 -5.75 -1.09 -6.54
N LEU A 117 -6.42 -0.96 -5.40
CA LEU A 117 -5.82 -1.13 -4.07
C LEU A 117 -5.25 -2.54 -3.86
N SER A 118 -5.88 -3.58 -4.41
CA SER A 118 -5.35 -4.95 -4.33
C SER A 118 -4.06 -5.12 -5.15
N THR A 119 -3.85 -4.25 -6.14
CA THR A 119 -2.65 -4.25 -6.98
C THR A 119 -1.53 -3.40 -6.37
N VAL A 120 -1.84 -2.18 -5.94
CA VAL A 120 -0.84 -1.21 -5.44
C VAL A 120 -0.63 -1.23 -3.93
N GLY A 121 -1.58 -1.75 -3.17
CA GLY A 121 -1.50 -1.76 -1.71
C GLY A 121 -0.36 -2.62 -1.15
N PRO A 122 -0.24 -3.89 -1.57
CA PRO A 122 0.72 -4.80 -0.95
C PRO A 122 2.17 -4.32 -1.02
N VAL A 123 2.55 -3.63 -2.10
CA VAL A 123 3.92 -3.10 -2.30
C VAL A 123 4.30 -1.96 -1.35
N VAL A 124 3.34 -1.40 -0.65
CA VAL A 124 3.54 -0.33 0.35
C VAL A 124 3.02 -0.74 1.74
N GLY A 125 2.86 -2.05 1.96
CA GLY A 125 2.41 -2.61 3.25
C GLY A 125 0.90 -2.57 3.49
N LEU A 126 0.11 -2.13 2.51
CA LEU A 126 -1.35 -2.07 2.63
C LEU A 126 -1.98 -3.38 2.16
N ASN A 127 -2.46 -4.19 3.11
CA ASN A 127 -3.16 -5.44 2.81
C ASN A 127 -4.68 -5.25 2.92
N LEU A 128 -5.40 -5.57 1.85
CA LEU A 128 -6.86 -5.50 1.85
C LEU A 128 -7.46 -6.82 2.34
N PRO A 129 -8.39 -6.79 3.31
CA PRO A 129 -9.15 -7.97 3.69
C PRO A 129 -9.90 -8.59 2.49
N LEU A 130 -9.90 -9.92 2.41
CA LEU A 130 -10.59 -10.66 1.33
C LEU A 130 -12.11 -10.41 1.29
N SER A 131 -12.70 -9.89 2.37
CA SER A 131 -14.11 -9.46 2.39
C SER A 131 -14.41 -8.40 1.33
N TYR A 132 -13.44 -7.56 0.95
CA TYR A 132 -13.61 -6.56 -0.11
C TYR A 132 -13.71 -7.18 -1.50
N ALA A 133 -13.24 -8.42 -1.70
CA ALA A 133 -13.36 -9.14 -2.96
C ALA A 133 -14.76 -9.79 -3.15
N LYS A 134 -15.63 -9.74 -2.13
CA LYS A 134 -16.99 -10.28 -2.21
C LYS A 134 -17.86 -9.30 -3.01
N VAL A 135 -18.37 -9.79 -4.14
CA VAL A 135 -19.39 -9.09 -4.92
C VAL A 135 -20.70 -9.16 -4.12
N ALA A 136 -21.40 -8.04 -3.97
CA ALA A 136 -22.74 -8.05 -3.38
C ALA A 136 -23.66 -8.93 -4.25
N PRO A 137 -24.45 -9.85 -3.67
CA PRO A 137 -25.39 -10.63 -4.47
C PRO A 137 -26.38 -9.67 -5.16
N GLU A 138 -26.59 -9.86 -6.46
CA GLU A 138 -27.61 -9.13 -7.20
C GLU A 138 -28.96 -9.32 -6.48
N GLN A 139 -29.61 -8.22 -6.08
CA GLN A 139 -31.01 -8.31 -5.69
C GLN A 139 -31.82 -8.49 -6.97
N SER A 140 -32.21 -9.73 -7.25
CA SER A 140 -33.24 -10.02 -8.23
C SER A 140 -34.55 -9.38 -7.75
N SER A 141 -34.86 -8.20 -8.31
CA SER A 141 -36.18 -7.62 -8.22
C SER A 141 -37.15 -8.45 -9.06
N ASN A 142 -37.63 -9.55 -8.50
CA ASN A 142 -38.87 -10.16 -8.98
C ASN A 142 -40.00 -9.17 -8.66
N SER A 143 -40.36 -8.38 -9.66
CA SER A 143 -41.62 -7.65 -9.68
C SER A 143 -42.64 -8.56 -10.35
N ASP A 144 -43.65 -8.99 -9.60
CA ASP A 144 -44.87 -9.62 -10.12
C ASP A 144 -45.60 -8.68 -11.09
#